data_AF-A0A8C9JR14-F1
#
_entry.id   AF-A0A8C9JR14-F1
#
_cell.length_a   1.000
_cell.length_b   1.000
_cell.length_c   1.000
_cell.angle_alpha   90.00
_cell.angle_beta   90.00
_cell.angle_gamma   90.00
#
_symmetry.space_group_name_H-M   'P 1'
#
loop_
_entity.id
_entity.type
_entity.pdbx_description
1 polymer ?
#
loop_
_entity_poly.entity_id
_entity_poly.type
_entity_poly.pdbx_seq_one_letter_code
_entity_poly.pdbx_strand_id
1 'polypeptide(L)'
;MGLTWKPRVLTALLGAAVASGLTTLILILVEATDVLLPTDTKFGIVFDAGSSHTSLFVYRWPADKENDTGVVSQALVCQAKGPGISSYASNPAQAGESLQGCLEEALALIPEAQQRKTPMFLGATAGMRLLSQKNSSQARDIFEAVTQVLGKSPLDFWGAELLAGQDEGALGWITINYVLGMLVKYSFSGEWIQPLEGTLVGALDMGGASTQITFVPGGPILDKSTQTTFRLYGSEHSVYTHSYLCFGRDQMLSRLLAQLVQVEASSPGQDRWLRDYCTSGLYILTLLLEGYGFSEETWPGIEFCKQAGGTEMGWTLGYMLNLTRMIPAEVPAQWRAQSYGIWAAGVVFAVLTLTVTLGAVAGQLLWPQGAG
;
A
#
# COMPACT_ATOMS: atom_id res chain seq x y z
N MET A 1 -15.24 -75.16 -13.54
CA MET A 1 -14.84 -74.28 -14.66
C MET A 1 -14.05 -73.11 -14.09
N GLY A 2 -12.74 -73.27 -13.93
CA GLY A 2 -11.87 -72.20 -13.46
C GLY A 2 -11.47 -71.34 -14.65
N LEU A 3 -11.79 -70.04 -14.61
CA LEU A 3 -11.26 -69.08 -15.58
C LEU A 3 -9.73 -69.23 -15.58
N THR A 4 -9.14 -69.43 -16.76
CA THR A 4 -7.69 -69.58 -16.94
C THR A 4 -6.95 -68.37 -16.33
N TRP A 5 -5.71 -68.54 -15.91
CA TRP A 5 -4.95 -67.48 -15.20
C TRP A 5 -4.88 -66.16 -16.00
N LYS A 6 -4.84 -66.28 -17.34
CA LYS A 6 -4.73 -65.18 -18.31
C LYS A 6 -5.83 -64.10 -18.18
N PRO A 7 -7.14 -64.42 -18.26
CA PRO A 7 -8.20 -63.42 -18.09
C PRO A 7 -8.17 -62.71 -16.74
N ARG A 8 -7.78 -63.39 -15.65
CA ARG A 8 -7.66 -62.76 -14.32
C ARG A 8 -6.56 -61.70 -14.27
N VAL A 9 -5.40 -61.99 -14.85
CA VAL A 9 -4.28 -61.02 -14.91
C VAL A 9 -4.65 -59.83 -15.80
N LEU A 10 -5.27 -60.06 -16.96
CA LEU A 10 -5.70 -58.98 -17.85
C LEU A 10 -6.77 -58.09 -17.19
N THR A 11 -7.76 -58.68 -16.50
CA THR A 11 -8.77 -57.89 -15.77
C THR A 11 -8.17 -57.06 -14.65
N ALA A 12 -7.16 -57.56 -13.95
CA ALA A 12 -6.48 -56.81 -12.89
C ALA A 12 -5.66 -55.64 -13.45
N LEU A 13 -4.95 -55.84 -14.57
CA LEU A 13 -4.18 -54.78 -15.24
C LEU A 13 -5.09 -53.69 -15.82
N LEU A 14 -6.21 -54.06 -16.43
CA LEU A 14 -7.23 -53.11 -16.89
C LEU A 14 -7.83 -52.31 -15.72
N GLY A 15 -8.16 -52.98 -14.61
CA GLY A 15 -8.64 -52.31 -13.40
C GLY A 15 -7.62 -51.30 -12.84
N ALA A 16 -6.35 -51.67 -12.79
CA ALA A 16 -5.27 -50.78 -12.34
C ALA A 16 -5.04 -49.60 -13.29
N ALA A 17 -5.11 -49.81 -14.61
CA ALA A 17 -5.00 -48.75 -15.60
C ALA A 17 -6.16 -47.75 -15.49
N VAL A 18 -7.39 -48.23 -15.31
CA VAL A 18 -8.58 -47.37 -15.12
C VAL A 18 -8.47 -46.58 -13.81
N ALA A 19 -8.09 -47.22 -12.71
CA ALA A 19 -7.93 -46.54 -11.42
C ALA A 19 -6.82 -45.47 -11.46
N SER A 20 -5.67 -45.79 -12.06
CA SER A 20 -4.56 -44.84 -12.24
C SER A 20 -4.94 -43.68 -13.17
N GLY A 21 -5.60 -43.98 -14.30
CA GLY A 21 -6.07 -42.96 -15.25
C GLY A 21 -7.14 -42.03 -14.66
N LEU A 22 -8.07 -42.57 -13.87
CA LEU A 22 -9.04 -41.78 -13.12
C LEU A 22 -8.37 -40.91 -12.06
N THR A 23 -7.33 -41.42 -11.39
CA THR A 23 -6.55 -40.62 -10.43
C THR A 23 -5.80 -39.49 -11.12
N THR A 24 -5.18 -39.73 -12.28
CA THR A 24 -4.57 -38.68 -13.11
C THR A 24 -5.62 -37.64 -13.54
N LEU A 25 -6.78 -38.09 -14.01
CA LEU A 25 -7.87 -37.21 -14.42
C LEU A 25 -8.39 -36.36 -13.24
N ILE A 26 -8.54 -36.96 -12.06
CA ILE A 26 -8.92 -36.24 -10.84
C ILE A 26 -7.84 -35.23 -10.45
N LEU A 27 -6.54 -35.58 -10.52
CA LEU A 27 -5.46 -34.64 -10.23
C LEU A 27 -5.35 -33.49 -11.25
N ILE A 28 -5.87 -33.68 -12.47
CA ILE A 28 -5.98 -32.65 -13.50
C ILE A 28 -7.24 -31.80 -13.30
N LEU A 29 -8.37 -32.42 -12.91
CA LEU A 29 -9.68 -31.76 -12.75
C LEU A 29 -9.86 -31.09 -11.39
N VAL A 30 -9.20 -31.58 -10.34
CA VAL A 30 -9.08 -30.89 -9.07
C VAL A 30 -8.18 -29.70 -9.33
N GLU A 31 -8.80 -28.56 -9.63
CA GLU A 31 -8.14 -27.26 -9.53
C GLU A 31 -7.44 -27.22 -8.17
N ALA A 32 -6.12 -27.02 -8.22
CA ALA A 32 -5.30 -26.95 -7.03
C ALA A 32 -5.93 -25.91 -6.10
N THR A 33 -6.44 -26.36 -4.96
CA THR A 33 -6.70 -25.45 -3.86
C THR A 33 -5.32 -24.97 -3.43
N ASP A 34 -5.06 -23.69 -3.62
CA ASP A 34 -3.79 -23.06 -3.25
C ASP A 34 -3.46 -23.42 -1.81
N VAL A 35 -2.51 -24.33 -1.62
CA VAL A 35 -1.89 -24.55 -0.31
C VAL A 35 -0.94 -23.37 -0.13
N LEU A 36 -1.48 -22.27 0.37
CA LEU A 36 -0.74 -21.10 0.84
C LEU A 36 0.19 -21.56 1.97
N LEU A 37 1.44 -21.91 1.63
CA LEU A 37 2.52 -21.85 2.60
C LEU A 37 2.59 -20.38 3.08
N PRO A 38 2.72 -20.11 4.39
CA PRO A 38 2.83 -18.74 4.87
C PRO A 38 4.07 -18.12 4.22
N THR A 39 3.86 -17.13 3.37
CA THR A 39 4.93 -16.53 2.60
C THR A 39 5.74 -15.58 3.49
N ASP A 40 7.02 -15.41 3.15
CA ASP A 40 7.87 -14.46 3.85
C ASP A 40 7.18 -13.09 3.86
N THR A 41 7.19 -12.40 5.01
CA THR A 41 6.61 -11.05 5.10
C THR A 41 7.68 -10.02 4.81
N LYS A 42 7.36 -9.07 3.92
CA LYS A 42 8.18 -7.89 3.67
C LYS A 42 7.62 -6.68 4.39
N PHE A 43 8.49 -5.70 4.61
CA PHE A 43 8.20 -4.50 5.36
C PHE A 43 8.70 -3.28 4.61
N GLY A 44 8.14 -2.11 4.93
CA GLY A 44 8.66 -0.81 4.52
C GLY A 44 8.30 0.24 5.56
N ILE A 45 9.12 1.29 5.66
CA ILE A 45 8.97 2.34 6.66
C ILE A 45 8.89 3.72 6.00
N VAL A 46 7.93 4.53 6.47
CA VAL A 46 7.74 5.92 6.06
C VAL A 46 7.77 6.81 7.28
N PHE A 47 8.63 7.82 7.31
CA PHE A 47 8.48 8.94 8.21
C PHE A 47 7.72 10.06 7.50
N ASP A 48 6.55 10.42 8.03
CA ASP A 48 5.83 11.64 7.70
C ASP A 48 6.32 12.78 8.58
N ALA A 49 7.22 13.60 8.03
CA ALA A 49 7.74 14.77 8.71
C ALA A 49 6.88 16.01 8.45
N GLY A 50 5.70 15.98 9.08
CA GLY A 50 4.75 17.09 9.12
C GLY A 50 5.25 18.36 9.81
N SER A 51 4.50 19.45 9.67
CA SER A 51 4.85 20.74 10.29
C SER A 51 4.80 20.73 11.82
N SER A 52 3.85 19.97 12.39
CA SER A 52 3.51 20.06 13.82
C SER A 52 4.03 18.87 14.61
N HIS A 53 4.22 17.73 13.96
CA HIS A 53 4.77 16.50 14.52
C HIS A 53 5.40 15.67 13.40
N THR A 54 6.09 14.59 13.77
CA THR A 54 6.59 13.59 12.82
C THR A 54 6.06 12.22 13.24
N SER A 55 5.56 11.44 12.29
CA SER A 55 5.03 10.09 12.54
C SER A 55 5.75 9.07 11.67
N LEU A 56 6.10 7.93 12.26
CA LEU A 56 6.62 6.76 11.57
C LEU A 56 5.48 5.77 11.31
N PHE A 57 5.43 5.24 10.09
CA PHE A 57 4.52 4.19 9.66
C PHE A 57 5.33 2.98 9.22
N VAL A 58 5.03 1.80 9.77
CA VAL A 58 5.53 0.52 9.24
C VAL A 58 4.41 -0.13 8.46
N TYR A 59 4.68 -0.46 7.20
CA TYR A 59 3.80 -1.25 6.35
C TYR A 59 4.36 -2.65 6.17
N ARG A 60 3.48 -3.62 5.92
CA ARG A 60 3.85 -5.01 5.63
C ARG A 60 2.97 -5.61 4.52
N TRP A 61 3.55 -6.54 3.78
CA TRP A 61 2.87 -7.30 2.74
C TRP A 61 3.48 -8.69 2.53
N PRO A 62 2.74 -9.65 1.97
CA PRO A 62 3.25 -10.96 1.60
C PRO A 62 4.30 -10.87 0.48
N ALA A 63 5.45 -11.56 0.61
CA ALA A 63 6.54 -11.51 -0.37
C ALA A 63 6.20 -12.14 -1.72
N ASP A 64 5.34 -13.14 -1.74
CA ASP A 64 4.84 -13.80 -2.96
C ASP A 64 3.89 -12.93 -3.77
N LYS A 65 3.44 -11.81 -3.19
CA LYS A 65 2.61 -10.80 -3.85
C LYS A 65 3.38 -9.54 -4.21
N GLU A 66 4.70 -9.57 -4.08
CA GLU A 66 5.59 -8.62 -4.73
C GLU A 66 5.47 -8.84 -6.25
N ASN A 67 5.23 -7.77 -7.01
CA ASN A 67 4.67 -7.76 -8.37
C ASN A 67 3.13 -7.82 -8.37
N ASP A 68 2.54 -6.67 -8.05
CA ASP A 68 1.26 -6.25 -8.64
C ASP A 68 -0.04 -6.80 -7.98
N THR A 69 0.04 -7.60 -6.90
CA THR A 69 -1.15 -8.22 -6.27
C THR A 69 -1.21 -8.12 -4.74
N GLY A 70 -0.20 -7.50 -4.12
CA GLY A 70 -0.06 -7.43 -2.67
C GLY A 70 -1.00 -6.42 -2.03
N VAL A 71 -1.81 -6.88 -1.07
CA VAL A 71 -2.52 -5.98 -0.16
C VAL A 71 -1.54 -5.53 0.91
N VAL A 72 -1.14 -4.27 0.86
CA VAL A 72 -0.29 -3.63 1.86
C VAL A 72 -1.15 -3.28 3.05
N SER A 73 -0.68 -3.65 4.24
CA SER A 73 -1.34 -3.36 5.51
C SER A 73 -0.42 -2.56 6.42
N GLN A 74 -1.00 -1.65 7.19
CA GLN A 74 -0.28 -0.92 8.23
C GLN A 74 -0.03 -1.84 9.43
N ALA A 75 1.22 -1.93 9.87
CA ALA A 75 1.66 -2.77 10.98
C ALA A 75 1.92 -1.97 12.27
N LEU A 76 2.42 -0.73 12.15
CA LEU A 76 2.73 0.14 13.29
C LEU A 76 2.58 1.61 12.89
N VAL A 77 2.13 2.43 13.83
CA VAL A 77 2.25 3.89 13.81
C VAL A 77 2.93 4.34 15.09
N CYS A 78 3.96 5.17 14.98
CA CYS A 78 4.62 5.79 16.11
C CYS A 78 4.73 7.30 15.87
N GLN A 79 4.20 8.11 16.78
CA GLN A 79 4.38 9.55 16.73
C GLN A 79 5.63 9.94 17.51
N ALA A 80 6.61 10.53 16.82
CA ALA A 80 7.84 10.99 17.42
C ALA A 80 7.55 12.06 18.48
N LYS A 81 8.32 12.07 19.56
CA LYS A 81 8.17 13.05 20.64
C LYS A 81 8.69 14.40 20.17
N GLY A 82 7.93 15.45 20.47
CA GLY A 82 8.29 16.83 20.14
C GLY A 82 7.60 17.36 18.87
N PRO A 83 8.00 18.55 18.41
CA PRO A 83 7.43 19.17 17.21
C PRO A 83 7.95 18.53 15.92
N GLY A 84 7.38 18.94 14.78
CA GLY A 84 7.87 18.56 13.46
C GLY A 84 9.30 19.06 13.19
N ILE A 85 10.03 18.36 12.32
CA ILE A 85 11.49 18.55 12.14
C ILE A 85 11.90 19.98 11.79
N SER A 86 11.05 20.76 11.10
CA SER A 86 11.32 22.15 10.74
C SER A 86 11.47 23.08 11.95
N SER A 87 10.98 22.66 13.13
CA SER A 87 11.06 23.44 14.37
C SER A 87 12.46 23.43 14.98
N TYR A 88 13.33 22.52 14.56
CA TYR A 88 14.70 22.42 15.04
C TYR A 88 15.70 23.22 14.19
N ALA A 89 15.23 24.20 13.40
CA ALA A 89 16.09 25.00 12.51
C ALA A 89 17.29 25.67 13.19
N SER A 90 17.21 25.94 14.50
CA SER A 90 18.31 26.47 15.31
C SER A 90 19.24 25.40 15.89
N ASN A 91 18.80 24.14 15.96
CA ASN A 91 19.60 23.01 16.44
C ASN A 91 19.29 21.73 15.62
N PRO A 92 19.81 21.62 14.39
CA PRO A 92 19.44 20.54 13.47
C PRO A 92 19.70 19.12 13.98
N ALA A 93 20.70 18.92 14.84
CA ALA A 93 21.00 17.62 15.45
C ALA A 93 19.79 17.03 16.19
N GLN A 94 19.01 17.89 16.88
CA GLN A 94 17.81 17.45 17.60
C GLN A 94 16.69 16.95 16.66
N ALA A 95 16.67 17.39 15.40
CA ALA A 95 15.71 16.86 14.42
C ALA A 95 15.94 15.35 14.21
N GLY A 96 17.18 14.94 13.97
CA GLY A 96 17.54 13.53 13.83
C GLY A 96 17.30 12.75 15.13
N GLU A 97 17.78 13.25 16.26
CA GLU A 97 17.62 12.60 17.58
C GLU A 97 16.14 12.36 17.93
N SER A 98 15.24 13.28 17.57
CA SER A 98 13.82 13.16 17.86
C SER A 98 13.15 11.92 17.21
N LEU A 99 13.74 11.38 16.14
CA LEU A 99 13.22 10.23 15.39
C LEU A 99 13.64 8.88 15.97
N GLN A 100 14.66 8.87 16.83
CA GLN A 100 15.32 7.64 17.27
C GLN A 100 14.36 6.71 18.03
N GLY A 101 13.48 7.26 18.88
CA GLY A 101 12.52 6.45 19.64
C GLY A 101 11.58 5.64 18.74
N CYS A 102 11.00 6.27 17.71
CA CYS A 102 10.14 5.55 16.77
C CYS A 102 10.91 4.58 15.86
N LEU A 103 12.15 4.91 15.52
CA LEU A 103 13.03 4.01 14.78
C LEU A 103 13.30 2.72 15.57
N GLU A 104 13.57 2.83 16.87
CA GLU A 104 13.78 1.69 17.77
C GLU A 104 12.53 0.81 17.88
N GLU A 105 11.34 1.42 17.98
CA GLU A 105 10.06 0.68 17.97
C GLU A 105 9.86 -0.09 16.66
N ALA A 106 10.18 0.51 15.51
CA ALA A 106 10.08 -0.16 14.22
C ALA A 106 11.07 -1.33 14.09
N LEU A 107 12.31 -1.16 14.57
CA LEU A 107 13.33 -2.21 14.57
C LEU A 107 12.95 -3.39 15.47
N ALA A 108 12.26 -3.15 16.59
CA ALA A 108 11.75 -4.20 17.45
C ALA A 108 10.65 -5.04 16.80
N LEU A 109 9.89 -4.46 15.87
CA LEU A 109 8.84 -5.14 15.11
C LEU A 109 9.39 -5.96 13.94
N ILE A 110 10.43 -5.47 13.26
CA ILE A 110 10.94 -6.07 12.01
C ILE A 110 12.00 -7.14 12.32
N PRO A 111 11.83 -8.39 11.85
CA PRO A 111 12.82 -9.45 12.04
C PRO A 111 14.20 -9.04 11.49
N GLU A 112 15.29 -9.34 12.22
CA GLU A 112 16.66 -8.96 11.82
C GLU A 112 17.02 -9.36 10.39
N ALA A 113 16.56 -10.54 9.94
CA ALA A 113 16.78 -11.04 8.59
C ALA A 113 16.11 -10.20 7.48
N GLN A 114 15.09 -9.42 7.81
CA GLN A 114 14.37 -8.53 6.90
C GLN A 114 14.82 -7.06 6.99
N GLN A 115 15.52 -6.66 8.07
CA GLN A 115 15.88 -5.24 8.29
C GLN A 115 16.67 -4.65 7.12
N ARG A 116 17.75 -5.30 6.67
CA ARG A 116 18.57 -4.83 5.53
C ARG A 116 17.83 -4.76 4.19
N LYS A 117 16.65 -5.38 4.08
CA LYS A 117 15.81 -5.38 2.87
C LYS A 117 14.59 -4.46 3.01
N THR A 118 14.40 -3.88 4.18
CA THR A 118 13.25 -3.05 4.49
C THR A 118 13.55 -1.62 4.06
N PRO A 119 12.95 -1.11 2.97
CA PRO A 119 13.12 0.27 2.57
C PRO A 119 12.60 1.21 3.66
N MET A 120 13.37 2.26 3.92
CA MET A 120 13.02 3.32 4.84
C MET A 120 13.22 4.66 4.16
N PHE A 121 12.23 5.54 4.30
CA PHE A 121 12.25 6.87 3.70
C PHE A 121 11.58 7.88 4.60
N LEU A 122 12.02 9.13 4.49
CA LEU A 122 11.40 10.27 5.17
C LEU A 122 10.92 11.28 4.13
N GLY A 123 9.64 11.62 4.19
CA GLY A 123 9.08 12.71 3.40
C GLY A 123 8.69 13.85 4.32
N ALA A 124 9.22 15.04 4.06
CA ALA A 124 8.85 16.26 4.77
C ALA A 124 7.88 17.09 3.95
N THR A 125 6.90 17.70 4.62
CA THR A 125 5.79 18.40 3.95
C THR A 125 5.86 19.92 4.17
N ALA A 126 4.72 20.59 4.34
CA ALA A 126 4.61 22.04 4.35
C ALA A 126 5.51 22.76 5.38
N GLY A 127 5.79 22.16 6.54
CA GLY A 127 6.68 22.75 7.54
C GLY A 127 8.10 22.99 6.98
N MET A 128 8.64 21.97 6.31
CA MET A 128 9.94 22.09 5.63
C MET A 128 9.86 22.91 4.35
N ARG A 129 8.71 22.94 3.64
CA ARG A 129 8.52 23.85 2.50
C ARG A 129 8.64 25.32 2.94
N LEU A 130 8.00 25.67 4.06
CA LEU A 130 8.10 27.01 4.66
C LEU A 130 9.53 27.32 5.12
N LEU A 131 10.20 26.38 5.80
CA LEU A 131 11.58 26.57 6.23
C LEU A 131 12.52 26.76 5.03
N SER A 132 12.38 25.93 3.99
CA SER A 132 13.19 26.00 2.77
C SER A 132 13.06 27.35 2.06
N GLN A 133 11.83 27.89 1.97
CA GLN A 133 11.58 29.23 1.41
C GLN A 133 12.17 30.35 2.28
N LYS A 134 12.11 30.21 3.61
CA LYS A 134 12.62 31.19 4.55
C LYS A 134 14.16 31.18 4.65
N ASN A 135 14.74 29.99 4.72
CA ASN A 135 16.17 29.76 4.89
C ASN A 135 16.54 28.35 4.39
N SER A 136 17.00 28.28 3.14
CA SER A 136 17.36 27.01 2.49
C SER A 136 18.60 26.34 3.09
N SER A 137 19.51 27.07 3.76
CA SER A 137 20.65 26.45 4.43
C SER A 137 20.20 25.69 5.67
N GLN A 138 19.34 26.31 6.50
CA GLN A 138 18.78 25.63 7.67
C GLN A 138 17.96 24.40 7.30
N ALA A 139 17.17 24.48 6.21
CA ALA A 139 16.44 23.32 5.72
C ALA A 139 17.40 22.18 5.32
N ARG A 140 18.53 22.49 4.67
CA ARG A 140 19.55 21.51 4.30
C ARG A 140 20.21 20.89 5.53
N ASP A 141 20.58 21.70 6.52
CA ASP A 141 21.22 21.23 7.75
C ASP A 141 20.30 20.25 8.51
N ILE A 142 18.98 20.48 8.48
CA ILE A 142 17.98 19.55 9.04
C ILE A 142 17.97 18.22 8.29
N PHE A 143 17.91 18.25 6.95
CA PHE A 143 17.95 17.02 6.15
C PHE A 143 19.26 16.24 6.34
N GLU A 144 20.39 16.92 6.48
CA GLU A 144 21.68 16.30 6.78
C GLU A 144 21.67 15.61 8.15
N ALA A 145 21.20 16.28 9.19
CA ALA A 145 21.11 15.69 10.54
C ALA A 145 20.18 14.47 10.59
N VAL A 146 19.02 14.55 9.94
CA VAL A 146 18.07 13.43 9.80
C VAL A 146 18.71 12.27 9.04
N THR A 147 19.36 12.55 7.91
CA THR A 147 20.06 11.54 7.08
C THR A 147 21.15 10.84 7.88
N GLN A 148 21.89 11.58 8.72
CA GLN A 148 22.93 11.02 9.57
C GLN A 148 22.39 10.05 10.62
N VAL A 149 21.22 10.30 11.20
CA VAL A 149 20.60 9.42 12.20
C VAL A 149 19.97 8.20 11.52
N LEU A 150 19.14 8.41 10.51
CA LEU A 150 18.43 7.32 9.83
C LEU A 150 19.38 6.41 9.04
N GLY A 151 20.42 6.97 8.41
CA GLY A 151 21.42 6.22 7.66
C GLY A 151 22.37 5.35 8.50
N LYS A 152 22.37 5.50 9.83
CA LYS A 152 23.11 4.60 10.75
C LYS A 152 22.31 3.36 11.14
N SER A 153 21.02 3.32 10.83
CA SER A 153 20.16 2.18 11.14
C SER A 153 20.52 0.96 10.28
N PRO A 154 20.14 -0.27 10.69
CA PRO A 154 20.34 -1.48 9.88
C PRO A 154 19.35 -1.62 8.72
N LEU A 155 18.47 -0.63 8.49
CA LEU A 155 17.46 -0.61 7.44
C LEU A 155 18.04 -0.07 6.11
N ASP A 156 17.34 -0.33 5.01
CA ASP A 156 17.71 0.21 3.70
C ASP A 156 17.18 1.65 3.56
N PHE A 157 17.95 2.63 4.03
CA PHE A 157 17.55 4.03 4.00
C PHE A 157 17.72 4.65 2.61
N TRP A 158 16.60 4.97 1.96
CA TRP A 158 16.57 5.51 0.59
C TRP A 158 16.73 7.02 0.53
N GLY A 159 16.52 7.73 1.64
CA GLY A 159 16.75 9.16 1.74
C GLY A 159 15.65 9.92 2.48
N ALA A 160 15.90 11.21 2.65
CA ALA A 160 14.98 12.18 3.20
C ALA A 160 14.72 13.29 2.18
N GLU A 161 13.47 13.48 1.79
CA GLU A 161 13.09 14.40 0.71
C GLU A 161 12.01 15.40 1.13
N LEU A 162 11.96 16.53 0.42
CA LEU A 162 10.92 17.53 0.55
C LEU A 162 9.83 17.25 -0.49
N LEU A 163 8.64 16.83 -0.05
CA LEU A 163 7.53 16.56 -0.95
C LEU A 163 6.96 17.84 -1.55
N ALA A 164 6.68 17.80 -2.86
CA ALA A 164 5.88 18.82 -3.50
C ALA A 164 4.44 18.75 -2.97
N GLY A 165 3.76 19.90 -2.97
CA GLY A 165 2.38 19.96 -2.46
C GLY A 165 1.41 19.12 -3.29
N GLN A 166 1.61 19.08 -4.61
CA GLN A 166 0.86 18.24 -5.54
C GLN A 166 1.08 16.75 -5.23
N ASP A 167 2.33 16.34 -4.97
CA ASP A 167 2.65 14.95 -4.64
C ASP A 167 1.98 14.54 -3.33
N GLU A 168 2.05 15.37 -2.28
CA GLU A 168 1.37 15.12 -1.00
C GLU A 168 -0.14 14.88 -1.19
N GLY A 169 -0.81 15.71 -1.98
CA GLY A 169 -2.24 15.55 -2.28
C GLY A 169 -2.54 14.31 -3.13
N ALA A 170 -1.77 14.09 -4.19
CA ALA A 170 -1.97 12.99 -5.12
C ALA A 170 -1.69 11.62 -4.51
N LEU A 171 -0.65 11.50 -3.69
CA LEU A 171 -0.32 10.29 -2.96
C LEU A 171 -1.37 9.99 -1.89
N GLY A 172 -1.93 11.02 -1.23
CA GLY A 172 -3.09 10.86 -0.34
C GLY A 172 -4.33 10.35 -1.07
N TRP A 173 -4.59 10.83 -2.28
CA TRP A 173 -5.66 10.33 -3.15
C TRP A 173 -5.46 8.87 -3.57
N ILE A 174 -4.22 8.46 -3.86
CA ILE A 174 -3.89 7.05 -4.09
C ILE A 174 -4.19 6.22 -2.85
N THR A 175 -3.76 6.66 -1.66
CA THR A 175 -4.02 5.95 -0.39
C THR A 175 -5.50 5.65 -0.18
N ILE A 176 -6.37 6.67 -0.25
CA ILE A 176 -7.80 6.47 0.05
C ILE A 176 -8.47 5.55 -0.98
N ASN A 177 -8.18 5.72 -2.27
CA ASN A 177 -8.77 4.87 -3.30
C ASN A 177 -8.19 3.45 -3.30
N TYR A 178 -6.94 3.26 -2.86
CA TYR A 178 -6.36 1.94 -2.63
C TYR A 178 -7.04 1.23 -1.45
N VAL A 179 -7.12 1.88 -0.29
CA VAL A 179 -7.68 1.32 0.94
C VAL A 179 -9.16 0.98 0.78
N LEU A 180 -9.91 1.80 0.03
CA LEU A 180 -11.33 1.56 -0.26
C LEU A 180 -11.55 0.54 -1.40
N GLY A 181 -10.49 0.04 -2.05
CA GLY A 181 -10.58 -0.86 -3.18
C GLY A 181 -11.28 -0.22 -4.40
N MET A 182 -11.15 1.09 -4.58
CA MET A 182 -11.73 1.83 -5.71
C MET A 182 -10.80 1.88 -6.92
N LEU A 183 -9.50 1.59 -6.75
CA LEU A 183 -8.56 1.48 -7.87
C LEU A 183 -8.67 0.13 -8.60
N VAL A 184 -8.86 -0.96 -7.87
CA VAL A 184 -9.02 -2.31 -8.41
C VAL A 184 -9.73 -3.20 -7.37
N LYS A 185 -10.55 -4.15 -7.82
CA LYS A 185 -11.20 -5.16 -6.96
C LYS A 185 -10.87 -6.57 -7.44
N TYR A 186 -10.77 -7.49 -6.50
CA TYR A 186 -10.68 -8.91 -6.82
C TYR A 186 -12.10 -9.49 -6.89
N SER A 187 -12.49 -10.01 -8.05
CA SER A 187 -13.81 -10.59 -8.28
C SER A 187 -13.94 -11.95 -7.56
N PHE A 188 -15.19 -12.40 -7.38
CA PHE A 188 -15.46 -13.75 -6.90
C PHE A 188 -14.96 -14.85 -7.86
N SER A 189 -14.80 -14.54 -9.16
CA SER A 189 -14.21 -15.44 -10.17
C SER A 189 -12.68 -15.50 -10.10
N GLY A 190 -12.05 -14.74 -9.19
CA GLY A 190 -10.60 -14.71 -9.04
C GLY A 190 -9.88 -13.80 -10.03
N GLU A 191 -10.58 -12.82 -10.60
CA GLU A 191 -10.08 -11.89 -11.62
C GLU A 191 -10.01 -10.46 -11.07
N TRP A 192 -8.98 -9.71 -11.47
CA TRP A 192 -8.90 -8.29 -11.16
C TRP A 192 -9.85 -7.51 -12.06
N ILE A 193 -10.81 -6.83 -11.44
CA ILE A 193 -11.79 -5.99 -12.13
C ILE A 193 -11.61 -4.54 -11.71
N GLN A 194 -11.69 -3.64 -12.69
CA GLN A 194 -11.73 -2.21 -12.42
C GLN A 194 -13.15 -1.82 -12.00
N PRO A 195 -13.33 -1.09 -10.89
CA PRO A 195 -14.61 -0.51 -10.51
C PRO A 195 -15.15 0.44 -11.59
N LEU A 196 -16.48 0.58 -11.65
CA LEU A 196 -17.17 1.46 -12.61
C LEU A 196 -16.62 2.90 -12.56
N GLU A 197 -16.57 3.55 -13.73
CA GLU A 197 -16.23 4.97 -13.84
C GLU A 197 -17.14 5.81 -12.93
N GLY A 198 -16.54 6.70 -12.13
CA GLY A 198 -17.26 7.54 -11.16
C GLY A 198 -17.31 7.00 -9.71
N THR A 199 -16.65 5.89 -9.41
CA THR A 199 -16.57 5.34 -8.03
C THR A 199 -15.37 5.85 -7.22
N LEU A 200 -14.41 6.52 -7.86
CA LEU A 200 -13.23 7.10 -7.19
C LEU A 200 -13.65 8.26 -6.30
N VAL A 201 -13.10 8.30 -5.09
CA VAL A 201 -13.35 9.37 -4.13
C VAL A 201 -12.28 10.46 -4.23
N GLY A 202 -12.64 11.69 -3.90
CA GLY A 202 -11.68 12.77 -3.67
C GLY A 202 -10.98 12.63 -2.32
N ALA A 203 -9.87 13.34 -2.16
CA ALA A 203 -9.12 13.45 -0.91
C ALA A 203 -9.01 14.93 -0.52
N LEU A 204 -9.38 15.22 0.74
CA LEU A 204 -9.18 16.51 1.39
C LEU A 204 -8.25 16.28 2.58
N ASP A 205 -7.09 16.92 2.57
CA ASP A 205 -6.11 16.83 3.65
C ASP A 205 -5.91 18.21 4.29
N MET A 206 -5.90 18.25 5.61
CA MET A 206 -5.62 19.47 6.37
C MET A 206 -4.52 19.20 7.39
N GLY A 207 -3.30 19.57 7.01
CA GLY A 207 -2.16 19.61 7.91
C GLY A 207 -2.08 20.89 8.74
N GLY A 208 -0.99 21.03 9.50
CA GLY A 208 -0.71 22.25 10.27
C GLY A 208 -0.30 23.44 9.41
N ALA A 209 0.40 23.22 8.29
CA ALA A 209 0.96 24.29 7.45
C ALA A 209 0.42 24.38 6.02
N SER A 210 -0.24 23.34 5.50
CA SER A 210 -0.98 23.39 4.23
C SER A 210 -2.26 22.58 4.32
N THR A 211 -3.11 22.77 3.31
CA THR A 211 -4.26 21.91 3.04
C THR A 211 -4.28 21.55 1.55
N GLN A 212 -4.77 20.37 1.23
CA GLN A 212 -4.76 19.78 -0.10
C GLN A 212 -6.16 19.37 -0.49
N ILE A 213 -6.47 19.54 -1.77
CA ILE A 213 -7.68 19.02 -2.40
C ILE A 213 -7.26 18.27 -3.66
N THR A 214 -7.72 17.02 -3.77
CA THR A 214 -7.34 16.14 -4.88
C THR A 214 -8.51 15.28 -5.33
N PHE A 215 -8.87 15.29 -6.61
CA PHE A 215 -9.98 14.50 -7.15
C PHE A 215 -9.89 14.35 -8.68
N VAL A 216 -10.66 13.43 -9.25
CA VAL A 216 -10.84 13.32 -10.70
C VAL A 216 -12.04 14.19 -11.11
N PRO A 217 -11.85 15.30 -11.84
CA PRO A 217 -12.96 16.16 -12.25
C PRO A 217 -13.78 15.54 -13.39
N GLY A 218 -15.06 15.90 -13.47
CA GLY A 218 -15.95 15.46 -14.57
C GLY A 218 -15.69 16.13 -15.93
N GLY A 219 -14.75 17.08 -16.00
CA GLY A 219 -14.37 17.81 -17.21
C GLY A 219 -12.85 18.01 -17.29
N PRO A 220 -12.35 18.62 -18.38
CA PRO A 220 -10.91 18.78 -18.57
C PRO A 220 -10.30 19.71 -17.51
N ILE A 221 -9.13 19.33 -16.99
CA ILE A 221 -8.31 20.21 -16.15
C ILE A 221 -7.65 21.26 -17.06
N LEU A 222 -8.08 22.51 -16.88
CA LEU A 222 -7.64 23.65 -17.68
C LEU A 222 -6.22 24.10 -17.30
N ASP A 223 -5.96 24.22 -16.00
CA ASP A 223 -4.64 24.56 -15.49
C ASP A 223 -3.77 23.30 -15.33
N LYS A 224 -2.86 23.09 -16.28
CA LYS A 224 -1.97 21.93 -16.28
C LYS A 224 -1.00 21.88 -15.10
N SER A 225 -0.76 22.99 -14.39
CA SER A 225 0.06 22.98 -13.17
C SER A 225 -0.63 22.30 -11.98
N THR A 226 -1.94 22.11 -12.08
CA THR A 226 -2.79 21.41 -11.10
C THR A 226 -3.17 20.00 -11.55
N GLN A 227 -2.66 19.54 -12.69
CA GLN A 227 -2.91 18.19 -13.19
C GLN A 227 -1.74 17.27 -12.84
N THR A 228 -2.08 16.10 -12.31
CA THR A 228 -1.14 14.97 -12.21
C THR A 228 -1.76 13.74 -12.85
N THR A 229 -0.99 13.03 -13.67
CA THR A 229 -1.46 11.85 -14.38
C THR A 229 -0.75 10.61 -13.85
N PHE A 230 -1.53 9.60 -13.50
CA PHE A 230 -1.04 8.30 -13.07
C PHE A 230 -1.57 7.20 -13.97
N ARG A 231 -0.76 6.16 -14.19
CA ARG A 231 -1.24 4.90 -14.77
C ARG A 231 -1.28 3.86 -13.67
N LEU A 232 -2.48 3.51 -13.21
CA LEU A 232 -2.71 2.59 -12.09
C LEU A 232 -3.59 1.43 -12.59
N TYR A 233 -3.12 0.20 -12.43
CA TYR A 233 -3.80 -1.04 -12.81
C TYR A 233 -4.33 -1.06 -14.26
N GLY A 234 -3.58 -0.50 -15.22
CA GLY A 234 -3.95 -0.44 -16.63
C GLY A 234 -4.74 0.81 -17.04
N SER A 235 -5.18 1.62 -16.06
CA SER A 235 -5.99 2.81 -16.30
C SER A 235 -5.24 4.10 -16.07
N GLU A 236 -5.43 5.05 -16.98
CA GLU A 236 -4.89 6.40 -16.85
C GLU A 236 -5.86 7.28 -16.06
N HIS A 237 -5.37 7.87 -14.97
CA HIS A 237 -6.12 8.77 -14.12
C HIS A 237 -5.50 10.17 -14.21
N SER A 238 -6.25 11.10 -14.80
CA SER A 238 -5.93 12.52 -14.75
C SER A 238 -6.59 13.14 -13.51
N VAL A 239 -5.77 13.46 -12.53
CA VAL A 239 -6.21 13.92 -11.21
C VAL A 239 -5.93 15.42 -11.08
N TYR A 240 -6.93 16.18 -10.65
CA TYR A 240 -6.75 17.55 -10.19
C TYR A 240 -6.16 17.49 -8.78
N THR A 241 -5.08 18.21 -8.53
CA THR A 241 -4.49 18.36 -7.20
C THR A 241 -3.97 19.77 -7.00
N HIS A 242 -4.24 20.31 -5.82
CA HIS A 242 -3.69 21.60 -5.41
C HIS A 242 -3.36 21.60 -3.92
N SER A 243 -2.23 22.23 -3.57
CA SER A 243 -1.80 22.43 -2.18
C SER A 243 -1.74 23.90 -1.84
N TYR A 244 -2.56 24.32 -0.89
CA TYR A 244 -2.59 25.68 -0.38
C TYR A 244 -1.63 25.82 0.79
N LEU A 245 -0.39 26.19 0.50
CA LEU A 245 0.61 26.51 1.52
C LEU A 245 0.16 27.71 2.37
N CYS A 246 0.39 27.67 3.68
CA CYS A 246 -0.09 28.64 4.68
C CYS A 246 -1.60 28.60 4.98
N PHE A 247 -2.33 27.61 4.45
CA PHE A 247 -3.75 27.35 4.74
C PHE A 247 -3.94 26.06 5.57
N GLY A 248 -2.85 25.52 6.12
CA GLY A 248 -2.97 24.53 7.19
C GLY A 248 -3.46 25.19 8.48
N ARG A 249 -4.01 24.37 9.38
CA ARG A 249 -4.65 24.80 10.62
C ARG A 249 -3.80 25.77 11.44
N ASP A 250 -2.56 25.41 11.74
CA ASP A 250 -1.68 26.18 12.63
C ASP A 250 -1.21 27.50 11.99
N GLN A 251 -0.97 27.49 10.67
CA GLN A 251 -0.61 28.70 9.93
C GLN A 251 -1.80 29.65 9.80
N MET A 252 -3.01 29.13 9.57
CA MET A 252 -4.23 29.94 9.59
C MET A 252 -4.44 30.58 10.95
N LEU A 253 -4.33 29.82 12.04
CA LEU A 253 -4.45 30.34 13.40
C LEU A 253 -3.39 31.42 13.67
N SER A 254 -2.14 31.20 13.25
CA SER A 254 -1.07 32.18 13.41
C SER A 254 -1.34 33.48 12.63
N ARG A 255 -1.87 33.39 11.41
CA ARG A 255 -2.26 34.55 10.59
C ARG A 255 -3.42 35.32 11.22
N LEU A 256 -4.43 34.61 11.70
CA LEU A 256 -5.57 35.21 12.40
C LEU A 256 -5.08 35.92 13.66
N LEU A 257 -4.25 35.27 14.48
CA LEU A 257 -3.66 35.89 15.67
C LEU A 257 -2.83 37.12 15.30
N ALA A 258 -2.03 37.10 14.23
CA ALA A 258 -1.27 38.28 13.81
C ALA A 258 -2.18 39.47 13.41
N GLN A 259 -3.36 39.20 12.83
CA GLN A 259 -4.37 40.22 12.55
C GLN A 259 -5.09 40.68 13.82
N LEU A 260 -5.39 39.73 14.71
CA LEU A 260 -6.07 39.98 15.98
C LEU A 260 -5.18 40.62 17.02
N VAL A 261 -3.84 40.53 16.95
CA VAL A 261 -2.90 41.20 17.88
C VAL A 261 -2.97 42.73 17.78
N GLN A 262 -3.76 43.30 16.85
CA GLN A 262 -4.29 44.67 17.00
C GLN A 262 -5.36 44.82 18.10
N VAL A 263 -5.74 43.74 18.77
CA VAL A 263 -6.72 43.62 19.85
C VAL A 263 -6.14 42.64 20.89
N GLU A 264 -6.07 43.09 22.14
CA GLU A 264 -5.20 42.53 23.20
C GLU A 264 -5.29 41.02 23.47
N ALA A 265 -4.13 40.47 23.87
CA ALA A 265 -3.94 39.07 24.23
C ALA A 265 -4.40 38.75 25.68
N SER A 266 -4.92 37.55 25.88
CA SER A 266 -5.09 36.88 27.18
C SER A 266 -5.09 35.35 26.97
N SER A 267 -4.82 34.44 27.91
CA SER A 267 -4.19 34.34 29.23
C SER A 267 -3.57 32.93 29.29
N PRO A 268 -2.61 32.61 30.19
CA PRO A 268 -1.98 31.29 30.27
C PRO A 268 -2.75 30.32 31.16
N GLY A 269 -2.82 29.04 30.77
CA GLY A 269 -3.21 27.94 31.69
C GLY A 269 -4.29 26.95 31.23
N GLN A 270 -4.71 26.93 29.97
CA GLN A 270 -5.69 25.95 29.45
C GLN A 270 -5.10 25.15 28.29
N ASP A 271 -5.50 23.87 28.19
CA ASP A 271 -5.08 22.96 27.12
C ASP A 271 -5.13 23.65 25.76
N ARG A 272 -3.97 23.74 25.11
CA ARG A 272 -3.74 24.50 23.87
C ARG A 272 -4.81 24.21 22.80
N TRP A 273 -5.23 22.96 22.69
CA TRP A 273 -6.19 22.50 21.70
C TRP A 273 -7.63 22.93 21.98
N LEU A 274 -8.03 23.01 23.26
CA LEU A 274 -9.41 23.33 23.67
C LEU A 274 -9.81 24.75 23.28
N ARG A 275 -8.86 25.69 23.36
CA ARG A 275 -9.07 27.09 22.99
C ARG A 275 -9.27 27.27 21.48
N ASP A 276 -8.62 26.43 20.68
CA ASP A 276 -8.53 26.62 19.23
C ASP A 276 -9.66 25.92 18.47
N TYR A 277 -10.50 25.09 19.12
CA TYR A 277 -11.56 24.33 18.43
C TYR A 277 -12.59 25.21 17.73
N CYS A 278 -13.05 26.29 18.37
CA CYS A 278 -14.05 27.18 17.77
C CYS A 278 -13.53 27.77 16.45
N THR A 279 -12.33 28.35 16.51
CA THR A 279 -11.68 28.94 15.33
C THR A 279 -11.33 27.90 14.28
N SER A 280 -10.81 26.73 14.68
CA SER A 280 -10.46 25.66 13.74
C SER A 280 -11.71 25.09 13.06
N GLY A 281 -12.80 24.89 13.80
CA GLY A 281 -14.07 24.39 13.27
C GLY A 281 -14.71 25.38 12.30
N LEU A 282 -14.74 26.68 12.66
CA LEU A 282 -15.20 27.73 11.76
C LEU A 282 -14.33 27.78 10.49
N TYR A 283 -13.01 27.67 10.64
CA TYR A 283 -12.11 27.67 9.50
C TYR A 283 -12.34 26.49 8.54
N ILE A 284 -12.51 25.28 9.08
CA ILE A 284 -12.82 24.10 8.27
C ILE A 284 -14.13 24.33 7.51
N LEU A 285 -15.17 24.84 8.18
CA LEU A 285 -16.46 25.13 7.55
C LEU A 285 -16.33 26.18 6.44
N THR A 286 -15.65 27.30 6.70
CA THR A 286 -15.39 28.34 5.70
C THR A 286 -14.57 27.81 4.53
N LEU A 287 -13.53 27.00 4.79
CA LEU A 287 -12.71 26.41 3.74
C LEU A 287 -13.53 25.48 2.85
N LEU A 288 -14.37 24.62 3.43
CA LEU A 288 -15.20 23.68 2.66
C LEU A 288 -16.29 24.42 1.87
N LEU A 289 -17.04 25.32 2.50
CA LEU A 289 -18.18 25.98 1.88
C LEU A 289 -17.79 27.12 0.94
N GLU A 290 -16.93 28.03 1.39
CA GLU A 290 -16.55 29.22 0.62
C GLU A 290 -15.27 29.00 -0.19
N GLY A 291 -14.31 28.24 0.34
CA GLY A 291 -13.04 27.96 -0.32
C GLY A 291 -13.16 26.94 -1.45
N TYR A 292 -13.72 25.76 -1.14
CA TYR A 292 -13.88 24.66 -2.08
C TYR A 292 -15.25 24.61 -2.76
N GLY A 293 -16.21 25.42 -2.29
CA GLY A 293 -17.53 25.54 -2.92
C GLY A 293 -18.47 24.37 -2.66
N PHE A 294 -18.28 23.59 -1.58
CA PHE A 294 -19.26 22.61 -1.17
C PHE A 294 -20.57 23.32 -0.77
N SER A 295 -21.70 22.76 -1.21
CA SER A 295 -23.05 23.28 -0.97
C SER A 295 -23.86 22.29 -0.14
N GLU A 296 -25.09 22.65 0.24
CA GLU A 296 -25.99 21.70 0.91
C GLU A 296 -26.22 20.41 0.09
N GLU A 297 -26.15 20.50 -1.24
CA GLU A 297 -26.33 19.35 -2.13
C GLU A 297 -25.10 18.43 -2.15
N THR A 298 -23.88 18.98 -2.06
CA THR A 298 -22.63 18.21 -2.15
C THR A 298 -22.04 17.85 -0.79
N TRP A 299 -22.47 18.51 0.29
CA TRP A 299 -22.05 18.22 1.66
C TRP A 299 -22.20 16.76 2.09
N PRO A 300 -23.30 16.04 1.75
CA PRO A 300 -23.44 14.62 2.08
C PRO A 300 -22.37 13.72 1.44
N GLY A 301 -21.66 14.21 0.42
CA GLY A 301 -20.54 13.51 -0.21
C GLY A 301 -19.21 13.61 0.54
N ILE A 302 -19.14 14.38 1.63
CA ILE A 302 -17.94 14.52 2.46
C ILE A 302 -18.01 13.56 3.65
N GLU A 303 -17.02 12.67 3.74
CA GLU A 303 -16.83 11.80 4.90
C GLU A 303 -15.54 12.17 5.64
N PHE A 304 -15.67 12.47 6.95
CA PHE A 304 -14.53 12.77 7.80
C PHE A 304 -13.96 11.48 8.37
N CYS A 305 -12.80 11.06 7.85
CA CYS A 305 -12.17 9.80 8.21
C CYS A 305 -10.69 10.00 8.52
N LYS A 306 -10.24 9.49 9.68
CA LYS A 306 -8.81 9.42 10.02
C LYS A 306 -8.20 8.06 9.63
N GLN A 307 -8.97 6.98 9.69
CA GLN A 307 -8.51 5.63 9.42
C GLN A 307 -9.60 4.82 8.72
N ALA A 308 -9.24 4.05 7.68
CA ALA A 308 -10.10 3.01 7.13
C ALA A 308 -9.31 1.72 6.91
N GLY A 309 -9.97 0.57 7.08
CA GLY A 309 -9.31 -0.75 6.94
C GLY A 309 -8.10 -0.93 7.87
N GLY A 310 -8.06 -0.25 9.02
CA GLY A 310 -6.92 -0.29 9.96
C GLY A 310 -5.68 0.50 9.50
N THR A 311 -5.80 1.28 8.42
CA THR A 311 -4.72 2.13 7.88
C THR A 311 -5.06 3.60 8.11
N GLU A 312 -4.08 4.39 8.53
CA GLU A 312 -4.22 5.84 8.64
C GLU A 312 -4.26 6.50 7.27
N MET A 313 -5.21 7.42 7.10
CA MET A 313 -5.38 8.19 5.88
C MET A 313 -4.32 9.28 5.80
N GLY A 314 -3.62 9.34 4.67
CA GLY A 314 -2.53 10.27 4.42
C GLY A 314 -1.73 9.85 3.20
N TRP A 315 -0.70 10.60 2.88
CA TRP A 315 0.12 10.38 1.67
C TRP A 315 1.09 9.20 1.79
N THR A 316 1.39 8.75 3.01
CA THR A 316 2.47 7.80 3.31
C THR A 316 2.28 6.43 2.67
N LEU A 317 1.07 5.86 2.70
CA LEU A 317 0.80 4.57 2.04
C LEU A 317 0.90 4.70 0.52
N GLY A 318 0.31 5.73 -0.09
CA GLY A 318 0.41 5.99 -1.53
C GLY A 318 1.86 6.18 -1.96
N TYR A 319 2.68 6.86 -1.15
CA TYR A 319 4.11 7.00 -1.39
C TYR A 319 4.85 5.68 -1.29
N MET A 320 4.58 4.87 -0.26
CA MET A 320 5.12 3.52 -0.15
C MET A 320 4.79 2.69 -1.39
N LEU A 321 3.52 2.62 -1.75
CA LEU A 321 3.03 1.86 -2.90
C LEU A 321 3.70 2.29 -4.20
N ASN A 322 3.91 3.59 -4.39
CA ASN A 322 4.58 4.15 -5.56
C ASN A 322 6.07 3.79 -5.58
N LEU A 323 6.78 4.03 -4.47
CA LEU A 323 8.22 3.79 -4.34
C LEU A 323 8.59 2.32 -4.51
N THR A 324 7.81 1.42 -3.91
CA THR A 324 8.06 -0.03 -3.98
C THR A 324 7.41 -0.68 -5.21
N ARG A 325 6.82 0.12 -6.12
CA ARG A 325 6.14 -0.35 -7.33
C ARG A 325 5.09 -1.43 -7.06
N MET A 326 4.31 -1.25 -5.99
CA MET A 326 3.22 -2.16 -5.63
C MET A 326 1.90 -1.82 -6.29
N ILE A 327 1.77 -0.61 -6.82
CA ILE A 327 0.69 -0.31 -7.75
C ILE A 327 1.23 -0.52 -9.15
N PRO A 328 0.75 -1.56 -9.87
CA PRO A 328 1.18 -1.80 -11.23
C PRO A 328 0.62 -0.77 -12.19
N ALA A 329 1.33 -0.58 -13.31
CA ALA A 329 0.82 0.18 -14.43
C ALA A 329 -0.21 -0.61 -15.28
N GLU A 330 -0.25 -1.94 -15.15
CA GLU A 330 -1.15 -2.86 -15.87
C GLU A 330 -1.86 -3.81 -14.91
N VAL A 331 -2.95 -4.46 -15.34
CA VAL A 331 -3.58 -5.51 -14.52
C VAL A 331 -2.64 -6.74 -14.46
N PRO A 332 -2.40 -7.34 -13.29
CA PRO A 332 -1.50 -8.49 -13.16
C PRO A 332 -1.93 -9.66 -14.05
N ALA A 333 -0.97 -10.24 -14.79
CA ALA A 333 -1.22 -11.45 -15.55
C ALA A 333 -1.47 -12.64 -14.60
N GLN A 334 -2.60 -13.32 -14.75
CA GLN A 334 -2.98 -14.45 -13.91
C GLN A 334 -2.17 -15.70 -14.30
N TRP A 335 -1.10 -16.00 -13.57
CA TRP A 335 -0.38 -17.26 -13.71
C TRP A 335 -1.00 -18.31 -12.79
N ARG A 336 -1.74 -19.27 -13.36
CA ARG A 336 -2.19 -20.46 -12.63
C ARG A 336 -1.01 -21.43 -12.51
N ALA A 337 -0.41 -21.53 -11.33
CA ALA A 337 0.66 -22.50 -11.07
C ALA A 337 0.12 -23.67 -10.24
N GLN A 338 0.26 -24.90 -10.76
CA GLN A 338 -0.09 -26.11 -10.02
C GLN A 338 1.03 -26.41 -9.01
N SER A 339 0.69 -26.78 -7.77
CA SER A 339 1.71 -27.08 -6.76
C SER A 339 2.63 -28.21 -7.25
N TYR A 340 3.94 -28.09 -6.98
CA TYR A 340 4.94 -29.05 -7.46
C TYR A 340 4.61 -30.49 -7.04
N GLY A 341 4.05 -30.69 -5.84
CA GLY A 341 3.64 -32.01 -5.35
C GLY A 341 2.49 -32.62 -6.14
N ILE A 342 1.47 -31.82 -6.51
CA ILE A 342 0.34 -32.28 -7.32
C ILE A 342 0.78 -32.56 -8.75
N TRP A 343 1.63 -31.69 -9.32
CA TRP A 343 2.22 -31.91 -10.64
C TRP A 343 3.07 -33.20 -10.68
N ALA A 344 3.95 -33.39 -9.70
CA ALA A 344 4.77 -34.59 -9.60
C ALA A 344 3.91 -35.86 -9.42
N ALA A 345 2.88 -35.83 -8.58
CA ALA A 345 1.93 -36.93 -8.44
C ALA A 345 1.20 -37.23 -9.75
N GLY A 346 0.74 -36.19 -10.46
CA GLY A 346 0.08 -36.32 -11.77
C GLY A 346 0.98 -36.99 -12.81
N VAL A 347 2.25 -36.58 -12.89
CA VAL A 347 3.26 -37.21 -13.77
C VAL A 347 3.47 -38.67 -13.41
N VAL A 348 3.61 -38.99 -12.11
CA VAL A 348 3.79 -40.38 -11.64
C VAL A 348 2.60 -41.27 -12.03
N PHE A 349 1.37 -40.83 -11.80
CA PHE A 349 0.18 -41.59 -12.18
C PHE A 349 -0.01 -41.68 -13.70
N ALA A 350 0.40 -40.67 -14.46
CA ALA A 350 0.40 -40.74 -15.93
C ALA A 350 1.38 -41.81 -16.45
N VAL A 351 2.60 -41.85 -15.89
CA VAL A 351 3.61 -42.88 -16.23
C VAL A 351 3.17 -44.28 -15.79
N LEU A 352 2.56 -44.41 -14.61
CA LEU A 352 1.97 -45.67 -14.14
C LEU A 352 0.86 -46.16 -15.07
N THR A 353 -0.01 -45.26 -15.53
CA THR A 353 -1.08 -45.61 -16.47
C THR A 353 -0.50 -46.08 -17.80
N LEU A 354 0.52 -45.40 -18.34
CA LEU A 354 1.19 -45.78 -19.58
C LEU A 354 1.88 -47.14 -19.47
N THR A 355 2.59 -47.38 -18.37
CA THR A 355 3.33 -48.64 -18.17
C THR A 355 2.39 -49.83 -17.97
N VAL A 356 1.30 -49.68 -17.21
CA VAL A 356 0.30 -50.74 -17.01
C VAL A 356 -0.47 -51.03 -18.31
N THR A 357 -0.81 -50.01 -19.10
CA THR A 357 -1.50 -50.20 -20.39
C THR A 357 -0.61 -50.89 -21.42
N LEU A 358 0.65 -50.46 -21.56
CA LEU A 358 1.63 -51.14 -22.42
C LEU A 358 1.89 -52.58 -21.97
N GLY A 359 1.98 -52.82 -20.65
CA GLY A 359 2.10 -54.16 -20.08
C GLY A 359 0.89 -55.04 -20.36
N ALA A 360 -0.33 -54.51 -20.31
CA ALA A 360 -1.55 -55.23 -20.66
C ALA A 360 -1.60 -55.58 -22.15
N VAL A 361 -1.23 -54.64 -23.03
CA VAL A 361 -1.16 -54.86 -24.49
C VAL A 361 -0.09 -55.88 -24.85
N ALA A 362 1.11 -55.76 -24.28
CA ALA A 362 2.18 -56.73 -24.45
C ALA A 362 1.78 -58.12 -23.93
N GLY A 363 1.15 -58.19 -22.75
CA GLY A 363 0.59 -59.42 -22.19
C GLY A 363 -0.56 -60.01 -23.01
N GLN A 364 -1.24 -59.23 -23.84
CA GLN A 364 -2.27 -59.74 -24.75
C GLN A 364 -1.65 -60.27 -26.06
N LEU A 365 -0.63 -59.59 -26.59
CA LEU A 365 0.05 -59.91 -27.86
C LEU A 365 1.10 -61.01 -27.73
N LEU A 366 1.86 -61.05 -26.64
CA LEU A 366 3.04 -61.91 -26.45
C LEU A 366 2.77 -63.13 -25.56
N TRP A 367 1.57 -63.25 -24.98
CA TRP A 367 1.28 -64.39 -24.11
C TRP A 367 1.21 -65.69 -24.92
N PRO A 368 2.14 -66.63 -24.70
CA PRO A 368 2.24 -67.84 -25.50
C PRO A 368 0.91 -68.60 -25.43
N GLN A 369 0.38 -68.98 -26.60
CA GLN A 369 -0.71 -69.96 -26.66
C GLN A 369 -0.09 -71.32 -26.29
N GLY A 370 0.02 -71.57 -24.99
CA GLY A 370 0.39 -72.89 -24.48
C GLY A 370 -0.67 -73.89 -24.94
N ALA A 371 -0.21 -74.92 -25.64
CA ALA A 371 -0.99 -76.04 -26.13
C ALA A 371 -1.92 -76.61 -25.04
N GLY A 372 -3.18 -76.81 -25.42
CA GLY A 372 -4.12 -77.62 -24.64
C GLY A 372 -3.73 -79.08 -24.63
#